data_AF-A0A7R9WWY3-F1
#
_entry.id   AF-A0A7R9WWY3-F1
#
_cell.length_a   1.000
_cell.length_b   1.000
_cell.length_c   1.000
_cell.angle_alpha   90.00
_cell.angle_beta   90.00
_cell.angle_gamma   90.00
#
_symmetry.space_group_name_H-M   'P 1'
#
loop_
_entity.id
_entity.type
_entity.pdbx_description
1 polymer ?
#
loop_
_entity_poly.entity_id
_entity_poly.type
_entity_poly.pdbx_seq_one_letter_code
_entity_poly.pdbx_strand_id
1 'polypeptide(L)'
;VAMAAFVGWWAVAAGLRFPGEISYGVEYSSLPSKGLEAWEAVPGWGKAQMLLFIGFLEWGDEYFHSAKGEHYLRGGTPGKNMVPGLFDPFGLSKNKSEEALARGRDVELKNGRLAMIGFMGLWAEAAIEGSVPLQPPC
;
A
#
# COMPACT_ATOMS: atom_id res chain seq x y z
N VAL A 1 0.23 0.95 4.42
CA VAL A 1 -0.69 1.48 3.38
C VAL A 1 -0.13 2.74 2.71
N ALA A 2 -0.05 3.89 3.40
CA ALA A 2 0.32 5.17 2.78
C ALA A 2 1.68 5.17 2.04
N MET A 3 2.69 4.46 2.56
CA MET A 3 3.99 4.34 1.87
C MET A 3 3.86 3.72 0.47
N ALA A 4 3.09 2.63 0.32
CA ALA A 4 2.87 1.99 -0.96
C ALA A 4 2.01 2.85 -1.90
N ALA A 5 0.99 3.51 -1.35
CA ALA A 5 0.13 4.42 -2.11
C ALA A 5 0.91 5.61 -2.69
N PHE A 6 1.80 6.22 -1.89
CA PHE A 6 2.63 7.33 -2.32
C PHE A 6 3.57 6.93 -3.47
N VAL A 7 4.30 5.81 -3.33
CA VAL A 7 5.21 5.33 -4.39
C VAL A 7 4.42 4.93 -5.65
N GLY A 8 3.25 4.28 -5.48
CA GLY A 8 2.37 3.93 -6.58
C GLY A 8 1.91 5.16 -7.38
N TRP A 9 1.54 6.23 -6.69
CA TRP A 9 1.16 7.51 -7.32
C TRP A 9 2.29 8.07 -8.18
N TRP A 10 3.51 8.15 -7.64
CA TRP A 10 4.67 8.61 -8.40
C TRP A 10 5.00 7.73 -9.60
N ALA A 11 4.91 6.40 -9.45
CA ALA A 11 5.19 5.47 -10.53
C ALA A 11 4.26 5.68 -11.72
N VAL A 12 2.95 5.77 -11.49
CA VAL A 12 1.97 5.96 -12.57
C VAL A 12 2.01 7.38 -13.13
N ALA A 13 2.28 8.38 -12.30
CA ALA A 13 2.48 9.77 -12.74
C ALA A 13 3.70 9.91 -13.66
N ALA A 14 4.78 9.17 -13.38
CA ALA A 14 5.97 9.09 -14.24
C ALA A 14 5.72 8.30 -15.55
N GLY A 15 4.52 7.77 -15.77
CA GLY A 15 4.16 7.01 -16.97
C GLY A 15 4.52 5.53 -16.91
N LEU A 16 4.92 4.99 -15.75
CA LEU A 16 5.14 3.55 -15.63
C LEU A 16 3.81 2.82 -15.76
N ARG A 17 3.79 1.80 -16.63
CA ARG A 17 2.65 0.92 -16.89
C ARG A 17 3.13 -0.52 -16.99
N PHE A 18 2.28 -1.45 -16.60
CA PHE A 18 2.51 -2.86 -16.87
C PHE A 18 2.28 -3.15 -18.36
N PRO A 19 3.00 -4.11 -18.96
CA PRO A 19 2.71 -4.55 -20.31
C PRO A 19 1.42 -5.38 -20.34
N GLY A 20 0.61 -5.19 -21.38
CA GLY A 20 -0.59 -6.00 -21.66
C GLY A 20 -1.92 -5.35 -21.28
N GLU A 21 -2.92 -6.18 -21.03
CA GLU A 21 -4.29 -5.80 -20.75
C GLU A 21 -4.67 -5.99 -19.27
N ILE A 22 -5.39 -5.01 -18.69
CA ILE A 22 -5.96 -5.12 -17.34
C ILE A 22 -7.23 -6.00 -17.34
N SER A 23 -7.97 -6.00 -18.44
CA SER A 23 -9.18 -6.77 -18.69
C SER A 23 -9.34 -6.91 -20.19
N TYR A 24 -10.14 -7.89 -20.63
CA TYR A 24 -10.42 -8.12 -22.06
C TYR A 24 -10.75 -6.80 -22.79
N GLY A 25 -9.85 -6.36 -23.67
CA GLY A 25 -10.01 -5.14 -24.46
C GLY A 25 -9.71 -3.82 -23.75
N VAL A 26 -9.13 -3.85 -22.54
CA VAL A 26 -8.64 -2.67 -21.82
C VAL A 26 -7.15 -2.83 -21.58
N GLU A 27 -6.33 -2.05 -22.29
CA GLU A 27 -4.89 -2.04 -22.10
C GLU A 27 -4.45 -1.25 -20.86
N TYR A 28 -3.33 -1.62 -20.25
CA TYR A 28 -2.73 -0.80 -19.18
C TYR A 28 -2.26 0.57 -19.68
N SER A 29 -1.91 0.66 -20.96
CA SER A 29 -1.46 1.88 -21.65
C SER A 29 -2.55 2.95 -21.71
N SER A 30 -3.82 2.56 -21.76
CA SER A 30 -4.96 3.46 -21.90
C SER A 30 -5.45 4.06 -20.58
N LEU A 31 -4.91 3.59 -19.45
CA LEU A 31 -5.28 4.10 -18.13
C LEU A 31 -4.73 5.51 -17.90
N PRO A 32 -5.58 6.47 -17.45
CA PRO A 32 -5.14 7.80 -17.05
C PRO A 32 -4.02 7.76 -16.02
N SER A 33 -3.09 8.72 -16.09
CA SER A 33 -2.02 8.86 -15.08
C SER A 33 -2.45 9.64 -13.84
N LYS A 34 -3.67 10.21 -13.85
CA LYS A 34 -4.10 11.18 -12.84
C LYS A 34 -5.12 10.57 -11.88
N GLY A 35 -4.74 10.52 -10.62
CA GLY A 35 -5.60 10.34 -9.45
C GLY A 35 -6.83 9.44 -9.61
N LEU A 36 -8.01 10.01 -9.37
CA LEU A 36 -9.29 9.30 -9.35
C LEU A 36 -9.71 8.76 -10.71
N GLU A 37 -9.32 9.40 -11.80
CA GLU A 37 -9.64 8.93 -13.16
C GLU A 37 -9.02 7.56 -13.43
N ALA A 38 -7.79 7.33 -12.93
CA ALA A 38 -7.14 6.03 -13.00
C ALA A 38 -7.93 4.96 -12.25
N TRP A 39 -8.51 5.30 -11.09
CA TRP A 39 -9.38 4.39 -10.33
C TRP A 39 -10.69 4.14 -11.07
N GLU A 40 -11.32 5.16 -11.65
CA GLU A 40 -12.57 5.04 -12.40
C GLU A 40 -12.42 4.12 -13.62
N ALA A 41 -11.29 4.20 -14.33
CA ALA A 41 -10.97 3.37 -15.49
C ALA A 41 -10.79 1.88 -15.16
N VAL A 42 -10.55 1.51 -13.89
CA VAL A 42 -10.45 0.10 -13.50
C VAL A 42 -11.83 -0.57 -13.53
N PRO A 43 -11.97 -1.73 -14.21
CA PRO A 43 -13.24 -2.47 -14.26
C PRO A 43 -13.78 -2.81 -12.86
N GLY A 44 -15.11 -2.76 -12.71
CA GLY A 44 -15.78 -3.00 -11.43
C GLY A 44 -15.47 -4.35 -10.80
N TRP A 45 -15.35 -5.41 -11.62
CA TRP A 45 -14.95 -6.74 -11.13
C TRP A 45 -13.51 -6.77 -10.60
N GLY A 46 -12.59 -6.01 -11.21
CA GLY A 46 -11.23 -5.85 -10.69
C GLY A 46 -11.22 -5.14 -9.33
N LYS A 47 -12.06 -4.11 -9.16
CA LYS A 47 -12.24 -3.44 -7.86
C LYS A 47 -12.76 -4.39 -6.79
N ALA A 48 -13.79 -5.18 -7.11
CA ALA A 48 -14.33 -6.18 -6.21
C ALA A 48 -13.30 -7.26 -5.86
N GLN A 49 -12.52 -7.74 -6.85
CA GLN A 49 -11.45 -8.71 -6.62
C GLN A 49 -10.39 -8.17 -5.64
N MET A 50 -9.94 -6.93 -5.83
CA MET A 50 -8.97 -6.30 -4.91
C MET A 50 -9.54 -6.19 -3.49
N LEU A 51 -10.79 -5.72 -3.36
CA LEU A 51 -11.44 -5.57 -2.06
C LEU A 51 -11.60 -6.91 -1.33
N LEU A 52 -12.07 -7.95 -2.03
CA LEU A 52 -12.21 -9.28 -1.47
C LEU A 52 -10.86 -9.88 -1.07
N PHE A 53 -9.82 -9.66 -1.88
CA PHE A 53 -8.49 -10.12 -1.55
C PHE A 53 -7.92 -9.43 -0.31
N ILE A 54 -8.07 -8.10 -0.20
CA ILE A 54 -7.66 -7.34 0.99
C ILE A 54 -8.44 -7.84 2.22
N GLY A 55 -9.76 -7.97 2.12
CA GLY A 55 -10.59 -8.46 3.22
C GLY A 55 -10.21 -9.89 3.64
N PHE A 56 -9.86 -10.76 2.70
CA PHE A 56 -9.35 -12.10 3.00
C PHE A 56 -8.01 -12.07 3.74
N LEU A 57 -7.09 -11.17 3.36
CA LEU A 57 -5.81 -10.99 4.07
C LEU A 57 -6.02 -10.47 5.50
N GLU A 58 -6.89 -9.47 5.69
CA GLU A 58 -7.19 -8.91 7.01
C GLU A 58 -7.89 -9.92 7.91
N TRP A 59 -8.86 -10.66 7.38
CA TRP A 59 -9.48 -11.78 8.09
C TRP A 59 -8.44 -12.84 8.47
N GLY A 60 -7.54 -13.18 7.54
CA GLY A 60 -6.46 -14.13 7.76
C GLY A 60 -5.51 -13.68 8.87
N ASP A 61 -5.15 -12.40 8.92
CA ASP A 61 -4.28 -11.84 9.95
C ASP A 61 -4.87 -12.06 11.34
N GLU A 62 -6.14 -11.67 11.52
CA GLU A 62 -6.87 -11.85 12.78
C GLU A 62 -7.03 -13.32 13.17
N TYR A 63 -7.33 -14.17 12.18
CA TYR A 63 -7.40 -15.61 12.39
C TYR A 63 -6.06 -16.19 12.88
N PHE A 64 -4.93 -15.81 12.26
CA PHE A 64 -3.62 -16.31 12.67
C PHE A 64 -3.14 -15.74 14.00
N HIS A 65 -3.48 -14.49 14.32
CA HIS A 65 -3.28 -13.92 15.66
C HIS A 65 -4.05 -14.69 16.73
N SER A 66 -5.29 -15.09 16.44
CA SER A 66 -6.12 -15.88 17.36
C SER A 66 -5.67 -17.35 17.46
N ALA A 67 -5.25 -17.95 16.35
CA ALA A 67 -4.95 -19.38 16.28
C ALA A 67 -3.50 -19.75 16.67
N LYS A 68 -2.53 -18.85 16.46
CA LYS A 68 -1.08 -19.15 16.62
C LYS A 68 -0.31 -18.16 17.48
N GLY A 69 -0.97 -17.10 17.94
CA GLY A 69 -0.33 -16.05 18.74
C GLY A 69 -1.25 -15.57 19.86
N GLU A 70 -0.81 -14.50 20.50
CA GLU A 70 -1.71 -13.68 21.30
C GLU A 70 -2.19 -12.53 20.42
N HIS A 71 -3.50 -12.34 20.37
CA HIS A 71 -4.09 -11.19 19.69
C HIS A 71 -3.50 -9.89 20.28
N TYR A 72 -3.19 -8.91 19.45
CA TYR A 72 -2.49 -7.69 19.88
C TYR A 72 -3.26 -6.89 20.94
N LEU A 73 -4.59 -6.95 20.97
CA LEU A 73 -5.42 -6.39 22.06
C LEU A 73 -5.48 -7.22 23.35
N ARG A 74 -4.90 -8.43 23.36
CA ARG A 74 -4.91 -9.37 24.50
C ARG A 74 -3.51 -9.63 25.06
N GLY A 75 -2.53 -8.78 24.75
CA GLY A 75 -1.14 -8.91 25.20
C GLY A 75 -0.13 -9.16 24.06
N GLY A 76 -0.61 -9.44 22.85
CA GLY A 76 0.24 -9.56 21.67
C GLY A 76 0.91 -8.26 21.24
N THR A 77 1.91 -8.36 20.34
CA THR A 77 2.64 -7.19 19.83
C THR A 77 1.88 -6.51 18.69
N PRO A 78 1.44 -5.25 18.84
CA PRO A 78 0.82 -4.51 17.75
C PRO A 78 1.82 -4.21 16.62
N GLY A 79 1.34 -4.16 15.39
CA GLY A 79 2.16 -3.91 14.19
C GLY A 79 2.84 -5.16 13.61
N LYS A 80 2.66 -6.34 14.23
CA LYS A 80 3.08 -7.61 13.64
C LYS A 80 1.97 -8.18 12.75
N ASN A 81 2.27 -8.38 11.48
CA ASN A 81 1.39 -9.12 10.56
C ASN A 81 1.75 -10.63 10.60
N MET A 82 0.74 -11.48 10.68
CA MET A 82 0.85 -12.93 10.85
C MET A 82 0.45 -13.73 9.60
N VAL A 83 0.04 -13.06 8.51
CA VAL A 83 -0.35 -13.71 7.26
C VAL A 83 0.88 -14.35 6.59
N PRO A 84 0.93 -15.69 6.42
CA PRO A 84 2.05 -16.35 5.80
C PRO A 84 2.26 -15.89 4.35
N GLY A 85 3.51 -15.55 4.00
CA GLY A 85 3.89 -15.17 2.64
C GLY A 85 3.64 -13.70 2.28
N LEU A 86 2.94 -12.93 3.12
CA LEU A 86 2.76 -11.49 2.89
C LEU A 86 4.04 -10.69 3.20
N PHE A 87 4.70 -11.01 4.32
CA PHE A 87 6.01 -10.44 4.66
C PHE A 87 7.11 -11.49 4.50
N ASP A 88 8.18 -11.10 3.81
CA ASP A 88 9.42 -11.87 3.64
C ASP A 88 9.22 -13.35 3.24
N PRO A 89 8.56 -13.64 2.09
CA PRO A 89 8.32 -15.01 1.65
C PRO A 89 9.62 -15.80 1.39
N PHE A 90 10.73 -15.10 1.12
CA PHE A 90 12.04 -15.71 0.86
C PHE A 90 12.95 -15.77 2.10
N GLY A 91 12.50 -15.27 3.26
CA GLY A 91 13.25 -15.36 4.51
C GLY A 91 14.54 -14.54 4.54
N LEU A 92 14.62 -13.43 3.79
CA LEU A 92 15.76 -12.52 3.72
C LEU A 92 16.08 -11.83 5.05
N SER A 93 15.14 -11.83 6.00
CA SER A 93 15.28 -11.20 7.32
C SER A 93 15.78 -12.14 8.43
N LYS A 94 15.95 -13.44 8.15
CA LYS A 94 16.10 -14.51 9.17
C LYS A 94 17.32 -14.45 10.11
N ASN A 95 18.25 -13.51 9.95
CA ASN A 95 19.48 -13.43 10.77
C ASN A 95 19.84 -12.01 11.24
N LYS A 96 18.85 -11.11 11.35
CA LYS A 96 19.11 -9.74 11.84
C LYS A 96 19.18 -9.71 13.37
N SER A 97 20.10 -8.93 13.92
CA SER A 97 20.17 -8.69 15.37
C SER A 97 18.91 -7.99 15.87
N GLU A 98 18.58 -8.18 17.16
CA GLU A 98 17.42 -7.52 17.76
C GLU A 98 17.51 -5.98 17.67
N GLU A 99 18.71 -5.42 17.84
CA GLU A 99 18.95 -3.99 17.68
C GLU A 99 18.68 -3.51 16.25
N ALA A 100 19.09 -4.29 15.24
CA ALA A 100 18.82 -3.97 13.85
C ALA A 100 17.32 -4.04 13.53
N LEU A 101 16.58 -4.98 14.15
CA LEU A 101 15.13 -5.09 14.02
C LEU A 101 14.41 -3.93 14.72
N ALA A 102 14.83 -3.56 15.92
CA ALA A 102 14.27 -2.42 16.66
C ALA A 102 14.45 -1.11 15.87
N ARG A 103 15.66 -0.86 15.38
CA ARG A 103 15.94 0.27 14.48
C ARG A 103 15.08 0.23 13.21
N GLY A 104 14.90 -0.96 12.64
CA GLY A 104 14.05 -1.16 11.46
C GLY A 104 12.61 -0.73 11.68
N ARG A 105 12.03 -1.08 12.83
CA ARG A 105 10.66 -0.68 13.22
C ARG A 105 10.51 0.83 13.36
N ASP A 106 11.50 1.49 13.95
CA ASP A 106 11.50 2.95 14.09
C ASP A 106 11.58 3.65 12.72
N VAL A 107 12.40 3.12 11.82
CA VAL A 107 12.53 3.63 10.45
C VAL A 107 11.21 3.44 9.69
N GLU A 108 10.59 2.27 9.79
CA GLU A 108 9.28 1.99 9.18
C GLU A 108 8.21 2.98 9.67
N LEU A 109 8.14 3.23 10.97
CA LEU A 109 7.15 4.12 11.55
C LEU A 109 7.37 5.58 11.13
N LYS A 110 8.63 6.05 11.12
CA LYS A 110 8.96 7.43 10.70
C LYS A 110 8.68 7.66 9.21
N ASN A 111 9.05 6.71 8.36
CA ASN A 111 8.72 6.77 6.94
C ASN A 111 7.21 6.67 6.69
N GLY A 112 6.50 5.84 7.46
CA GLY A 112 5.04 5.76 7.42
C GLY A 112 4.38 7.10 7.75
N ARG A 113 4.83 7.77 8.82
CA ARG A 113 4.35 9.11 9.20
C ARG A 113 4.58 10.14 8.10
N LEU A 114 5.77 10.16 7.52
CA LEU A 114 6.10 11.06 6.43
C LEU A 114 5.23 10.77 5.18
N ALA A 115 5.06 9.50 4.82
CA ALA A 115 4.25 9.10 3.68
C ALA A 115 2.76 9.42 3.84
N MET A 116 2.22 9.37 5.07
CA MET A 116 0.83 9.80 5.32
C MET A 116 0.64 11.29 5.01
N ILE A 117 1.57 12.14 5.45
CA ILE A 117 1.54 13.58 5.15
C ILE A 117 1.71 13.81 3.63
N GLY A 118 2.67 13.13 3.01
CA GLY A 118 2.94 13.24 1.59
C GLY A 118 1.76 12.83 0.71
N PHE A 119 1.11 11.70 1.03
CA PHE A 119 -0.05 11.23 0.29
C PHE A 119 -1.27 12.15 0.44
N MET A 120 -1.53 12.67 1.65
CA MET A 120 -2.58 13.66 1.85
C MET A 120 -2.31 14.95 1.07
N GLY A 121 -1.04 15.37 0.94
CA GLY A 121 -0.65 16.49 0.08
C GLY A 121 -0.95 16.23 -1.40
N LEU A 122 -0.56 15.06 -1.92
CA LEU A 122 -0.86 14.67 -3.31
C LEU A 122 -2.37 14.65 -3.60
N TRP A 123 -3.15 14.14 -2.65
CA TRP A 123 -4.61 14.14 -2.77
C TRP A 123 -5.19 15.56 -2.76
N ALA A 124 -4.72 16.42 -1.85
CA ALA A 124 -5.18 17.80 -1.76
C ALA A 124 -4.89 18.58 -3.05
N GLU A 125 -3.69 18.46 -3.62
CA GLU A 125 -3.33 19.12 -4.87
C GLU A 125 -4.14 18.58 -6.07
N ALA A 126 -4.39 17.27 -6.11
CA ALA A 126 -5.21 16.67 -7.15
C ALA A 126 -6.69 17.08 -7.07
N ALA A 127 -7.21 17.34 -5.86
CA ALA A 127 -8.59 17.76 -5.66
C ALA A 127 -8.78 19.28 -5.77
N ILE A 128 -7.78 20.07 -5.36
CA ILE A 128 -7.79 21.52 -5.31
C ILE A 128 -6.42 22.02 -5.80
N GLU A 129 -6.38 22.48 -7.05
CA GLU A 129 -5.17 23.01 -7.68
C GLU A 129 -4.61 24.21 -6.90
N GLY A 130 -3.29 24.20 -6.66
CA GLY A 130 -2.59 25.25 -5.92
C GLY A 130 -2.79 25.20 -4.41
N SER A 131 -3.43 24.16 -3.86
CA SER A 131 -3.56 23.96 -2.42
C SER A 131 -2.24 23.60 -1.75
N VAL A 132 -1.29 23.04 -2.51
CA VAL A 132 0.06 22.72 -2.06
C VAL A 132 1.09 23.59 -2.79
N PRO A 133 1.58 24.68 -2.19
CA PRO A 133 2.47 25.65 -2.86
C PRO A 133 3.79 25.07 -3.38
N LEU A 134 4.20 23.91 -2.87
CA LEU A 134 5.47 23.26 -3.18
C LEU A 134 5.36 22.22 -4.30
N GLN A 135 4.16 21.80 -4.68
CA GLN A 135 3.96 20.78 -5.70
C GLN A 135 3.61 21.43 -7.06
N PRO A 136 4.20 20.96 -8.18
CA PRO A 136 3.77 21.39 -9.49
C PRO A 136 2.33 20.90 -9.76
N PRO A 137 1.55 21.62 -10.58
CA PRO A 137 0.18 21.23 -10.90
C PRO A 137 0.17 19.83 -11.54
N CYS A 138 -0.71 18.96 -11.00
CA CYS A 138 -0.80 17.54 -11.35
C CYS A 138 -1.56 17.31 -12.65
#